data_AF-A0A7Z9MWR3-F1
#
_entry.id   AF-A0A7Z9MWR3-F1
#
_cell.length_a   1.000
_cell.length_b   1.000
_cell.length_c   1.000
_cell.angle_alpha   90.00
_cell.angle_beta   90.00
_cell.angle_gamma   90.00
#
_symmetry.space_group_name_H-M   'P 1'
#
loop_
_entity.id
_entity.type
_entity.pdbx_description
1 polymer ?
#
loop_
_entity_poly.entity_id
_entity_poly.type
_entity_poly.pdbx_seq_one_letter_code
_entity_poly.pdbx_strand_id
1 'polypeptide(L)'
;PYGLEPGLYETGSFSPEKDTFPNGCHVAEVEIDPETGQVDIVNYSMVDDVGNIINPMTLKGQIHGGVAQGVGQILMEQVAYEPESGQLLSGSFMDYAMPRADTMGFINIKSNIVPTTLNPLGVKGGGEAGTVGAMPALMNAIMNALSQVGVEHLDMPASPDRIWGAIQKAKKAA
;
A
#
# COMPACT_ATOMS: atom_id res chain seq x y z
N PRO A 1 41.18 31.89 17.41
CA PRO A 1 42.65 32.00 17.19
C PRO A 1 42.92 32.96 16.03
N TYR A 2 44.10 33.58 15.98
CA TYR A 2 44.45 34.48 14.87
C TYR A 2 44.42 33.69 13.55
N GLY A 3 43.66 34.17 12.55
CA GLY A 3 43.56 33.54 11.22
C GLY A 3 42.41 32.54 11.02
N LEU A 4 41.55 32.33 12.02
CA LEU A 4 40.32 31.53 11.86
C LEU A 4 39.12 32.44 11.64
N GLU A 5 38.32 32.11 10.63
CA GLU A 5 37.00 32.72 10.41
C GLU A 5 36.11 32.45 11.65
N PRO A 6 35.51 33.49 12.26
CA PRO A 6 34.59 33.29 13.37
C PRO A 6 33.28 32.62 12.91
N GLY A 7 32.80 31.65 13.69
CA GLY A 7 31.56 30.91 13.40
C GLY A 7 31.84 29.42 13.16
N LEU A 8 30.76 28.63 13.08
CA LEU A 8 30.81 27.23 12.69
C LEU A 8 29.55 26.91 11.91
N TYR A 9 29.62 27.05 10.59
CA TYR A 9 28.58 26.67 9.65
C TYR A 9 29.23 26.23 8.35
N GLU A 10 28.52 25.40 7.58
CA GLU A 10 28.94 24.93 6.27
C GLU A 10 27.67 24.79 5.41
N THR A 11 27.81 24.90 4.09
CA THR A 11 26.71 24.62 3.15
C THR A 11 27.12 23.50 2.19
N GLY A 12 26.17 22.63 1.86
CA GLY A 12 26.42 21.50 0.98
C GLY A 12 25.24 21.27 0.03
N SER A 13 25.56 20.83 -1.18
CA SER A 13 24.59 20.37 -2.18
C SER A 13 24.87 18.91 -2.50
N PHE A 14 23.83 18.09 -2.55
CA PHE A 14 23.93 16.69 -2.92
C PHE A 14 22.94 16.36 -4.01
N SER A 15 23.43 15.73 -5.07
CA SER A 15 22.62 15.14 -6.14
C SER A 15 23.09 13.70 -6.33
N PRO A 16 22.21 12.70 -6.17
CA PRO A 16 22.60 11.31 -6.37
C PRO A 16 22.90 11.05 -7.85
N GLU A 17 23.94 10.26 -8.14
CA GLU A 17 24.27 9.88 -9.53
C GLU A 17 23.25 8.89 -10.14
N LYS A 18 22.55 8.14 -9.27
CA LYS A 18 21.56 7.10 -9.61
C LYS A 18 20.50 7.02 -8.53
N ASP A 19 19.35 6.45 -8.89
CA ASP A 19 18.29 6.16 -7.93
C ASP A 19 18.69 5.03 -6.97
N THR A 20 18.15 5.08 -5.75
CA THR A 20 18.19 3.96 -4.83
C THR A 20 17.03 3.00 -5.11
N PHE A 21 17.25 1.70 -5.00
CA PHE A 21 16.21 0.67 -5.19
C PHE A 21 15.85 0.01 -3.87
N PRO A 22 14.93 0.60 -3.07
CA PRO A 22 14.34 -0.13 -1.96
C PRO A 22 13.54 -1.31 -2.50
N ASN A 23 13.45 -2.38 -1.70
CA ASN A 23 12.71 -3.58 -2.08
C ASN A 23 12.03 -4.16 -0.85
N GLY A 24 10.99 -4.95 -1.07
CA GLY A 24 10.25 -5.56 0.01
C GLY A 24 9.39 -6.73 -0.47
N CYS A 25 8.84 -7.45 0.49
CA CYS A 25 7.91 -8.54 0.27
C CYS A 25 6.71 -8.36 1.20
N HIS A 26 5.52 -8.41 0.62
CA HIS A 26 4.25 -8.26 1.31
C HIS A 26 3.43 -9.53 1.14
N VAL A 27 2.80 -9.98 2.21
CA VAL A 27 1.92 -11.15 2.25
C VAL A 27 0.63 -10.74 2.95
N ALA A 28 -0.49 -10.90 2.24
CA ALA A 28 -1.82 -10.67 2.77
C ALA A 28 -2.59 -11.99 2.77
N GLU A 29 -3.31 -12.25 3.85
CA GLU A 29 -4.26 -13.35 3.97
C GLU A 29 -5.66 -12.74 4.14
N VAL A 30 -6.61 -13.23 3.34
CA VAL A 30 -7.97 -12.70 3.31
C VAL A 30 -9.00 -13.81 3.42
N GLU A 31 -10.11 -13.52 4.08
CA GLU A 31 -11.34 -14.30 4.03
C GLU A 31 -12.41 -13.51 3.28
N ILE A 32 -13.23 -14.19 2.49
CA ILE A 32 -14.30 -13.57 1.70
C ILE A 32 -15.61 -14.28 2.02
N ASP A 33 -16.60 -13.52 2.50
CA ASP A 33 -17.96 -14.04 2.67
C ASP A 33 -18.64 -14.16 1.30
N PRO A 34 -18.98 -15.38 0.83
CA PRO A 34 -19.55 -15.57 -0.50
C PRO A 34 -20.99 -15.03 -0.65
N GLU A 35 -21.70 -14.78 0.47
CA GLU A 35 -23.07 -14.29 0.45
C GLU A 35 -23.14 -12.76 0.43
N THR A 36 -22.09 -12.06 0.89
CA THR A 36 -22.04 -10.59 0.94
C THR A 36 -20.93 -9.97 0.09
N GLY A 37 -19.90 -10.75 -0.27
CA GLY A 37 -18.67 -10.26 -0.90
C GLY A 37 -17.74 -9.50 0.05
N GLN A 38 -18.05 -9.44 1.35
CA GLN A 38 -17.20 -8.79 2.34
C GLN A 38 -15.84 -9.46 2.41
N VAL A 39 -14.77 -8.65 2.45
CA VAL A 39 -13.39 -9.10 2.60
C VAL A 39 -12.90 -8.75 4.00
N ASP A 40 -12.36 -9.75 4.69
CA ASP A 40 -11.67 -9.59 5.97
C ASP A 40 -10.16 -9.84 5.78
N ILE A 41 -9.33 -8.89 6.20
CA ILE A 41 -7.86 -9.05 6.20
C ILE A 41 -7.46 -9.73 7.50
N VAL A 42 -7.29 -11.05 7.47
CA VAL A 42 -7.03 -11.85 8.68
C VAL A 42 -5.56 -11.83 9.11
N ASN A 43 -4.63 -11.62 8.17
CA ASN A 43 -3.23 -11.40 8.48
C ASN A 43 -2.55 -10.54 7.41
N TYR A 44 -1.61 -9.72 7.85
CA TYR A 44 -0.77 -8.94 6.94
C TYR A 44 0.65 -8.88 7.48
N SER A 45 1.61 -9.36 6.68
CA SER A 45 3.02 -9.42 7.04
C SER A 45 3.88 -8.85 5.93
N MET A 46 4.95 -8.16 6.30
CA MET A 46 5.88 -7.63 5.33
C MET A 46 7.32 -7.51 5.83
N VAL A 47 8.25 -7.54 4.89
CA VAL A 47 9.68 -7.30 5.10
C VAL A 47 10.14 -6.23 4.11
N ASP A 48 10.76 -5.17 4.60
CA ASP A 48 11.30 -4.09 3.76
C ASP A 48 12.82 -3.91 3.92
N ASP A 49 13.47 -3.58 2.82
CA ASP A 49 14.84 -3.13 2.71
C ASP A 49 14.89 -1.68 2.23
N VAL A 50 15.02 -0.78 3.20
CA VAL A 50 15.22 0.67 2.97
C VAL A 50 16.68 1.09 3.22
N GLY A 51 17.62 0.14 3.17
CA GLY A 51 19.00 0.37 3.61
C GLY A 51 19.08 0.72 5.10
N ASN A 52 20.01 1.60 5.47
CA ASN A 52 20.14 2.05 6.85
C ASN A 52 18.88 2.80 7.29
N ILE A 53 18.37 2.47 8.47
CA ILE A 53 17.16 3.08 9.02
C ILE A 53 17.56 4.25 9.91
N ILE A 54 17.15 5.46 9.52
CA ILE A 54 17.40 6.68 10.31
C ILE A 54 16.60 6.63 11.63
N ASN A 55 15.30 6.34 11.54
CA ASN A 55 14.41 6.23 12.69
C ASN A 55 13.40 5.10 12.48
N PRO A 56 13.52 3.99 13.22
CA PRO A 56 12.62 2.84 13.08
C PRO A 56 11.15 3.15 13.41
N MET A 57 10.89 4.08 14.35
CA MET A 57 9.53 4.44 14.77
C MET A 57 8.80 5.16 13.65
N THR A 58 9.44 6.14 13.00
CA THR A 58 8.83 6.90 11.91
C THR A 58 8.67 6.05 10.66
N LEU A 59 9.65 5.17 10.35
CA LEU A 59 9.53 4.20 9.26
C LEU A 59 8.32 3.28 9.48
N LYS A 60 8.15 2.75 10.69
CA LYS A 60 6.98 1.92 11.01
C LYS A 60 5.66 2.69 10.81
N GLY A 61 5.62 3.95 11.20
CA GLY A 61 4.46 4.83 10.98
C GLY A 61 4.16 5.05 9.49
N GLN A 62 5.19 5.28 8.67
CA GLN A 62 5.07 5.38 7.21
C GLN A 62 4.49 4.10 6.60
N ILE A 63 5.00 2.94 7.02
CA ILE A 63 4.51 1.64 6.56
C ILE A 63 3.03 1.45 6.93
N HIS A 64 2.62 1.74 8.16
CA HIS A 64 1.22 1.64 8.56
C HIS A 64 0.31 2.53 7.71
N GLY A 65 0.71 3.79 7.50
CA GLY A 65 -0.04 4.73 6.68
C GLY A 65 -0.14 4.28 5.22
N GLY A 66 0.96 3.80 4.66
CA GLY A 66 0.98 3.35 3.27
C GLY A 66 0.17 2.07 3.05
N VAL A 67 0.24 1.11 3.97
CA VAL A 67 -0.60 -0.10 3.89
C VAL A 67 -2.08 0.28 3.98
N ALA A 68 -2.46 1.21 4.88
CA ALA A 68 -3.84 1.68 4.96
C ALA A 68 -4.31 2.33 3.65
N GLN A 69 -3.47 3.14 2.99
CA GLN A 69 -3.77 3.71 1.66
C GLN A 69 -3.96 2.61 0.61
N GLY A 70 -3.10 1.59 0.59
CA GLY A 70 -3.23 0.46 -0.33
C GLY A 70 -4.52 -0.35 -0.09
N VAL A 71 -4.89 -0.57 1.17
CA VAL A 71 -6.17 -1.19 1.56
C VAL A 71 -7.34 -0.37 1.02
N GLY A 72 -7.30 0.96 1.19
CA GLY A 72 -8.31 1.87 0.66
C GLY A 72 -8.46 1.74 -0.85
N GLN A 73 -7.35 1.85 -1.58
CA GLN A 73 -7.33 1.74 -3.04
C GLN A 73 -7.88 0.41 -3.56
N ILE A 74 -7.59 -0.70 -2.89
CA ILE A 74 -8.05 -2.01 -3.34
C ILE A 74 -9.51 -2.26 -3.00
N LEU A 75 -9.97 -1.92 -1.80
CA LEU A 75 -11.28 -2.37 -1.31
C LEU A 75 -12.41 -1.35 -1.53
N MET A 76 -12.12 -0.06 -1.65
CA MET A 76 -13.16 0.95 -1.48
C MET A 76 -13.00 2.25 -2.26
N GLU A 77 -11.79 2.77 -2.43
CA GLU A 77 -11.57 4.10 -3.02
C GLU A 77 -11.88 4.09 -4.52
N GLN A 78 -12.74 5.01 -4.96
CA GLN A 78 -13.04 5.21 -6.38
C GLN A 78 -13.37 6.68 -6.64
N VAL A 79 -12.65 7.30 -7.58
CA VAL A 79 -13.07 8.58 -8.15
C VAL A 79 -14.08 8.30 -9.26
N ALA A 80 -15.34 8.66 -9.03
CA ALA A 80 -16.44 8.36 -9.95
C ALA A 80 -16.94 9.65 -10.62
N TYR A 81 -17.07 9.61 -11.94
CA TYR A 81 -17.63 10.68 -12.75
C TYR A 81 -18.89 10.20 -13.48
N GLU A 82 -19.89 11.06 -13.61
CA GLU A 82 -21.04 10.81 -14.48
C GLU A 82 -20.57 10.86 -15.96
N PRO A 83 -20.81 9.82 -16.76
CA PRO A 83 -20.24 9.73 -18.12
C PRO A 83 -20.62 10.87 -19.06
N GLU A 84 -21.86 11.35 -18.98
CA GLU A 84 -22.39 12.34 -19.92
C GLU A 84 -22.01 13.78 -19.54
N SER A 85 -22.11 14.13 -18.26
CA SER A 85 -21.88 15.51 -17.81
C SER A 85 -20.45 15.77 -17.34
N GLY A 86 -19.70 14.72 -16.99
CA GLY A 86 -18.40 14.84 -16.33
C GLY A 86 -18.50 15.32 -14.87
N GLN A 87 -19.70 15.30 -14.27
CA GLN A 87 -19.88 15.66 -12.87
C GLN A 87 -19.16 14.66 -11.96
N LEU A 88 -18.36 15.16 -11.01
CA LEU A 88 -17.76 14.33 -9.96
C LEU A 88 -18.86 13.84 -9.00
N LEU A 89 -19.04 12.53 -8.91
CA LEU A 89 -20.01 11.87 -8.04
C LEU A 89 -19.43 11.54 -6.66
N SER A 90 -18.11 11.31 -6.57
CA SER A 90 -17.41 10.96 -5.34
C SER A 90 -16.75 12.17 -4.67
N GLY A 91 -17.47 13.31 -4.59
CA GLY A 91 -16.91 14.59 -4.15
C GLY A 91 -16.83 14.79 -2.63
N SER A 92 -17.28 13.82 -1.84
CA SER A 92 -17.35 13.88 -0.38
C SER A 92 -16.97 12.54 0.25
N PHE A 93 -16.64 12.51 1.54
CA PHE A 93 -16.41 11.24 2.27
C PHE A 93 -17.68 10.41 2.53
N MET A 94 -18.85 10.89 2.11
CA MET A 94 -20.05 10.04 2.05
C MET A 94 -20.01 9.11 0.82
N ASP A 95 -19.31 9.52 -0.23
CA ASP A 95 -19.31 8.87 -1.54
C ASP A 95 -17.92 8.29 -1.89
N TYR A 96 -16.84 8.93 -1.41
CA TYR A 96 -15.47 8.45 -1.46
C TYR A 96 -15.13 7.74 -0.15
N ALA A 97 -15.21 6.42 -0.18
CA ALA A 97 -14.98 5.58 1.00
C ALA A 97 -13.49 5.58 1.38
N MET A 98 -13.23 5.75 2.68
CA MET A 98 -11.88 5.75 3.28
C MET A 98 -11.76 4.63 4.32
N PRO A 99 -10.57 4.00 4.45
CA PRO A 99 -10.30 3.04 5.50
C PRO A 99 -10.53 3.61 6.89
N ARG A 100 -11.08 2.78 7.77
CA ARG A 100 -11.29 3.06 9.20
C ARG A 100 -10.39 2.17 10.05
N ALA A 101 -10.39 2.43 11.36
CA ALA A 101 -9.54 1.71 12.31
C ALA A 101 -9.85 0.21 12.39
N ASP A 102 -11.07 -0.21 12.02
CA ASP A 102 -11.54 -1.59 11.98
C ASP A 102 -11.39 -2.24 10.60
N THR A 103 -10.95 -1.51 9.57
CA THR A 103 -10.76 -2.05 8.22
C THR A 103 -9.55 -3.00 8.13
N MET A 104 -8.54 -2.81 8.98
CA MET A 104 -7.34 -3.65 8.97
C MET A 104 -6.87 -3.98 10.38
N GLY A 105 -6.34 -5.19 10.54
CA GLY A 105 -5.70 -5.64 11.79
C GLY A 105 -4.27 -5.13 11.96
N PHE A 106 -3.55 -5.76 12.89
CA PHE A 106 -2.13 -5.48 13.09
C PHE A 106 -1.28 -5.94 11.90
N ILE A 107 -0.30 -5.12 11.52
CA ILE A 107 0.66 -5.41 10.45
C ILE A 107 1.95 -5.92 11.08
N ASN A 108 2.38 -7.12 10.68
CA ASN A 108 3.65 -7.69 11.10
C ASN A 108 4.77 -7.14 10.22
N ILE A 109 5.60 -6.26 10.78
CA ILE A 109 6.66 -5.56 10.03
C ILE A 109 8.03 -6.06 10.47
N LYS A 110 8.87 -6.41 9.49
CA LYS A 110 10.30 -6.67 9.65
C LYS A 110 11.11 -5.83 8.67
N SER A 111 12.40 -5.69 8.96
CA SER A 111 13.34 -5.00 8.08
C SER A 111 14.50 -5.91 7.72
N ASN A 112 14.96 -5.84 6.48
CA ASN A 112 16.15 -6.51 5.98
C ASN A 112 17.13 -5.44 5.47
N ILE A 113 18.13 -5.10 6.27
CA ILE A 113 18.97 -3.91 6.01
C ILE A 113 20.05 -4.26 4.98
N VAL A 114 19.95 -3.70 3.77
CA VAL A 114 21.03 -3.74 2.76
C VAL A 114 21.40 -2.31 2.38
N PRO A 115 22.47 -1.73 2.96
CA PRO A 115 22.84 -0.34 2.71
C PRO A 115 23.19 -0.08 1.24
N THR A 116 22.83 1.11 0.74
CA THR A 116 23.27 1.56 -0.60
C THR A 116 24.66 2.21 -0.54
N THR A 117 25.42 2.14 -1.61
CA THR A 117 26.69 2.89 -1.76
C THR A 117 26.50 4.28 -2.36
N LEU A 118 25.27 4.66 -2.74
CA LEU A 118 24.95 5.88 -3.50
C LEU A 118 24.84 7.14 -2.64
N ASN A 119 24.80 7.01 -1.32
CA ASN A 119 24.84 8.15 -0.42
C ASN A 119 25.64 7.82 0.85
N PRO A 120 26.22 8.83 1.53
CA PRO A 120 27.08 8.62 2.69
C PRO A 120 26.40 7.92 3.87
N LEU A 121 25.07 7.98 3.94
CA LEU A 121 24.29 7.42 5.04
C LEU A 121 23.88 5.96 4.78
N GLY A 122 24.03 5.45 3.57
CA GLY A 122 23.58 4.11 3.17
C GLY A 122 22.06 3.92 3.21
N VAL A 123 21.29 5.01 3.14
CA VAL A 123 19.81 5.00 3.25
C VAL A 123 19.14 4.87 1.87
N LYS A 124 17.94 4.31 1.81
CA LYS A 124 17.07 4.30 0.62
C LYS A 124 15.74 4.96 0.96
N GLY A 125 14.94 5.26 -0.05
CA GLY A 125 13.56 5.74 0.14
C GLY A 125 12.67 4.67 0.80
N GLY A 126 11.76 5.08 1.68
CA GLY A 126 10.81 4.18 2.36
C GLY A 126 9.39 4.73 2.50
N GLY A 127 9.10 5.91 1.95
CA GLY A 127 7.79 6.57 2.11
C GLY A 127 6.66 5.83 1.39
N GLU A 128 6.94 5.23 0.24
CA GLU A 128 5.94 4.55 -0.60
C GLU A 128 5.90 3.03 -0.39
N ALA A 129 6.79 2.49 0.47
CA ALA A 129 6.99 1.06 0.60
C ALA A 129 5.71 0.33 1.05
N GLY A 130 4.97 0.91 2.01
CA GLY A 130 3.68 0.40 2.44
C GLY A 130 2.64 0.34 1.31
N THR A 131 2.43 1.46 0.61
CA THR A 131 1.36 1.62 -0.38
C THR A 131 1.59 0.77 -1.62
N VAL A 132 2.81 0.80 -2.16
CA VAL A 132 3.16 0.08 -3.40
C VAL A 132 3.06 -1.43 -3.21
N GLY A 133 3.51 -1.95 -2.06
CA GLY A 133 3.44 -3.39 -1.77
C GLY A 133 2.03 -3.88 -1.40
N ALA A 134 1.22 -3.05 -0.74
CA ALA A 134 -0.12 -3.42 -0.27
C ALA A 134 -1.11 -3.69 -1.39
N MET A 135 -1.13 -2.86 -2.43
CA MET A 135 -2.07 -3.01 -3.53
C MET A 135 -2.00 -4.39 -4.21
N PRO A 136 -0.84 -4.85 -4.73
CA PRO A 136 -0.74 -6.17 -5.34
C PRO A 136 -0.88 -7.30 -4.33
N ALA A 137 -0.39 -7.15 -3.08
CA ALA A 137 -0.52 -8.20 -2.07
C ALA A 137 -2.01 -8.52 -1.78
N LEU A 138 -2.83 -7.49 -1.61
CA LEU A 138 -4.27 -7.65 -1.37
C LEU A 138 -5.01 -8.12 -2.60
N MET A 139 -4.78 -7.52 -3.77
CA MET A 139 -5.48 -7.93 -4.99
C MET A 139 -5.15 -9.38 -5.37
N ASN A 140 -3.90 -9.80 -5.22
CA ASN A 140 -3.50 -11.19 -5.46
C ASN A 140 -4.15 -12.16 -4.46
N ALA A 141 -4.24 -11.79 -3.18
CA ALA A 141 -4.91 -12.61 -2.17
C ALA A 141 -6.41 -12.76 -2.47
N ILE A 142 -7.07 -11.66 -2.84
CA ILE A 142 -8.49 -11.65 -3.25
C ILE A 142 -8.69 -12.52 -4.49
N MET A 143 -7.90 -12.32 -5.54
CA MET A 143 -8.00 -13.13 -6.76
C MET A 143 -7.66 -14.60 -6.52
N ASN A 144 -6.73 -14.90 -5.61
CA ASN A 144 -6.45 -16.29 -5.22
C ASN A 144 -7.68 -16.95 -4.59
N ALA A 145 -8.35 -16.28 -3.65
CA ALA A 145 -9.58 -16.79 -3.05
C ALA A 145 -10.71 -16.94 -4.09
N LEU A 146 -10.91 -15.92 -4.92
CA LEU A 146 -11.95 -15.88 -5.95
C LEU A 146 -11.76 -16.92 -7.07
N SER A 147 -10.51 -17.25 -7.41
CA SER A 147 -10.21 -18.29 -8.41
C SER A 147 -10.75 -19.67 -8.01
N GLN A 148 -10.88 -19.94 -6.70
CA GLN A 148 -11.42 -21.21 -6.19
C GLN A 148 -12.91 -21.41 -6.54
N VAL A 149 -13.62 -20.32 -6.83
CA VAL A 149 -15.04 -20.34 -7.24
C VAL A 149 -15.25 -19.96 -8.70
N GLY A 150 -14.17 -19.97 -9.50
CA GLY A 150 -14.24 -19.79 -10.96
C GLY A 150 -14.22 -18.34 -11.45
N VAL A 151 -13.84 -17.37 -10.61
CA VAL A 151 -13.64 -15.98 -11.04
C VAL A 151 -12.21 -15.80 -11.55
N GLU A 152 -12.06 -15.43 -12.82
CA GLU A 152 -10.73 -15.27 -13.47
C GLU A 152 -10.23 -13.82 -13.47
N HIS A 153 -11.13 -12.84 -13.35
CA HIS A 153 -10.81 -11.42 -13.40
C HIS A 153 -11.78 -10.60 -12.54
N LEU A 154 -11.28 -9.54 -11.92
CA LEU A 154 -12.05 -8.55 -11.18
C LEU A 154 -11.40 -7.17 -11.35
N ASP A 155 -12.19 -6.17 -11.74
CA ASP A 155 -11.72 -4.78 -11.82
C ASP A 155 -11.76 -4.11 -10.44
N MET A 156 -10.77 -3.26 -10.15
CA MET A 156 -10.71 -2.48 -8.92
C MET A 156 -11.73 -1.33 -8.89
N PRO A 157 -12.19 -0.89 -7.69
CA PRO A 157 -11.96 -1.55 -6.40
C PRO A 157 -12.69 -2.91 -6.31
N ALA A 158 -12.14 -3.81 -5.51
CA ALA A 158 -12.74 -5.07 -5.11
C ALA A 158 -13.76 -4.84 -3.98
N SER A 159 -14.79 -4.03 -4.27
CA SER A 159 -15.86 -3.72 -3.32
C SER A 159 -16.78 -4.94 -3.11
N PRO A 160 -17.49 -5.03 -1.97
CA PRO A 160 -18.34 -6.19 -1.66
C PRO A 160 -19.38 -6.51 -2.75
N ASP A 161 -20.02 -5.49 -3.32
CA ASP A 161 -21.02 -5.66 -4.39
C ASP A 161 -20.41 -6.26 -5.67
N ARG A 162 -19.19 -5.85 -6.03
CA ARG A 162 -18.48 -6.35 -7.21
C ARG A 162 -17.97 -7.77 -7.01
N ILE A 163 -17.40 -8.05 -5.83
CA ILE A 163 -16.97 -9.39 -5.44
C ILE A 163 -18.16 -10.35 -5.47
N TRP A 164 -19.24 -10.00 -4.78
CA TRP A 164 -20.45 -10.79 -4.77
C TRP A 164 -21.00 -11.01 -6.18
N GLY A 165 -21.09 -9.96 -6.99
CA GLY A 165 -21.53 -10.05 -8.38
C GLY A 165 -20.68 -10.99 -9.23
N ALA A 166 -19.35 -10.95 -9.05
CA ALA A 166 -18.42 -11.84 -9.73
C ALA A 166 -18.64 -13.30 -9.32
N ILE A 167 -18.78 -13.58 -8.01
CA ILE A 167 -19.08 -14.92 -7.49
C ILE A 167 -20.40 -15.46 -8.08
N GLN A 168 -21.46 -14.65 -8.08
CA GLN A 168 -22.76 -15.06 -8.62
C GLN A 168 -22.70 -15.32 -10.13
N LYS A 169 -21.91 -14.53 -10.87
CA LYS A 169 -21.70 -14.74 -12.31
C LYS A 169 -20.96 -16.06 -12.57
N ALA A 170 -19.92 -16.36 -11.80
CA ALA A 170 -19.18 -17.61 -11.91
C ALA A 170 -20.05 -18.83 -11.56
N LYS A 171 -20.85 -18.76 -10.48
CA LYS A 171 -21.82 -19.81 -10.09
C LYS A 171 -22.84 -20.14 -11.19
N LYS A 172 -23.25 -19.16 -12.01
CA LYS A 172 -24.18 -19.37 -13.13
C LYS A 172 -23.53 -19.96 -14.38
N ALA A 173 -22.20 -19.87 -14.50
CA ALA A 173 -21.45 -20.38 -15.64
C ALA A 173 -20.96 -21.82 -15.45
N ALA A 174 -20.94 -22.31 -14.20
CA ALA A 174 -20.67 -23.69 -13.83
C ALA A 174 -21.89 -24.61 -14.03
#